data_AF-A0A9Q0YFW9-F1
#
_entry.id   AF-A0A9Q0YFW9-F1
#
_cell.length_a   1.000
_cell.length_b   1.000
_cell.length_c   1.000
_cell.angle_alpha   90.00
_cell.angle_beta   90.00
_cell.angle_gamma   90.00
#
_symmetry.space_group_name_H-M   'P 1'
#
loop_
_entity.id
_entity.type
_entity.pdbx_description
1 polymer ?
#
loop_
_entity_poly.entity_id
_entity_poly.type
_entity_poly.pdbx_seq_one_letter_code
_entity_poly.pdbx_strand_id
1 'polypeptide(L)'
;MESSREFNFNAAFLELSRNKFVTSPSVEELDSLKKSEIVKVAKHYGIEFQPLMRKDEIKRYVLEYLVDESILPSTVLETAITVPTNNTFELKRLEMEMNKEIRLKEMEREREREEREREEREREREERERREEKAREHEFRLKQLELGVTKASDPKIGLDTGGFDVSKHVKFVPKF
;
A
#
# COMPACT_ATOMS: atom_id res chain seq x y z
N MET A 1 38.32 28.67 59.31
CA MET A 1 38.61 29.52 58.14
C MET A 1 38.49 28.65 56.90
N GLU A 2 37.29 28.50 56.35
CA GLU A 2 37.12 27.96 54.98
C GLU A 2 36.23 28.95 54.24
N SER A 3 36.83 30.11 53.99
CA SER A 3 36.35 31.07 53.01
C SER A 3 36.76 30.58 51.63
N SER A 4 35.89 30.79 50.63
CA SER A 4 36.13 30.62 49.18
C SER A 4 35.69 29.29 48.57
N ARG A 5 34.39 28.96 48.67
CA ARG A 5 33.66 28.27 47.57
C ARG A 5 32.51 29.13 47.02
N GLU A 6 32.59 30.45 47.18
CA GLU A 6 31.79 31.41 46.43
C GLU A 6 32.49 31.76 45.12
N PHE A 7 32.70 30.77 44.25
CA PHE A 7 33.23 31.01 42.91
C PHE A 7 32.17 30.60 41.88
N ASN A 8 31.57 31.61 41.26
CA ASN A 8 30.78 31.54 40.03
C ASN A 8 29.37 30.93 40.03
N PHE A 9 28.66 30.83 41.16
CA PHE A 9 27.23 30.51 41.12
C PHE A 9 26.35 31.68 40.63
N ASN A 10 26.69 32.92 40.96
CA ASN A 10 25.88 34.11 40.62
C ASN A 10 25.93 34.54 39.15
N ALA A 11 27.03 34.31 38.43
CA ALA A 11 27.16 34.74 37.02
C ALA A 11 26.35 33.84 36.07
N ALA A 12 26.34 32.53 36.32
CA ALA A 12 25.52 31.58 35.59
C ALA A 12 24.02 31.78 35.89
N PHE A 13 23.68 32.19 37.12
CA PHE A 13 22.33 32.55 37.55
C PHE A 13 21.78 33.78 36.80
N LEU A 14 22.59 34.82 36.55
CA LEU A 14 22.17 36.01 35.79
C LEU A 14 21.95 35.73 34.29
N GLU A 15 22.72 34.82 33.71
CA GLU A 15 22.58 34.44 32.30
C GLU A 15 21.35 33.54 32.08
N LEU A 16 21.08 32.63 33.02
CA LEU A 16 19.88 31.78 33.01
C LEU A 16 18.64 32.50 33.52
N SER A 17 18.71 33.44 34.46
CA SER A 17 17.58 34.31 34.85
C SER A 17 17.07 35.18 33.70
N ARG A 18 17.94 35.43 32.71
CA ARG A 18 17.56 36.09 31.44
C ARG A 18 16.67 35.19 30.57
N ASN A 19 16.76 33.87 30.75
CA ASN A 19 15.85 32.87 30.19
C ASN A 19 14.79 32.56 31.25
N LYS A 20 13.57 33.04 31.07
CA LYS A 20 12.45 32.98 32.03
C LYS A 20 12.18 31.59 32.66
N PHE A 21 12.77 30.53 32.12
CA PHE A 21 12.84 29.16 32.66
C PHE A 21 13.14 29.03 34.17
N VAL A 22 14.06 29.80 34.75
CA VAL A 22 14.37 29.67 36.20
C VAL A 22 13.22 30.16 37.08
N THR A 23 12.40 31.07 36.55
CA THR A 23 11.26 31.68 37.26
C THR A 23 9.95 30.97 36.94
N SER A 24 9.82 30.37 35.75
CA SER A 24 8.68 29.57 35.32
C SER A 24 9.14 28.52 34.29
N PRO A 25 9.64 27.35 34.73
CA PRO A 25 10.13 26.36 33.78
C PRO A 25 8.94 25.77 33.02
N SER A 26 8.99 25.83 31.68
CA SER A 26 8.00 25.23 30.79
C SER A 26 8.64 24.14 29.94
N VAL A 27 7.83 23.16 29.53
CA VAL A 27 8.28 22.03 28.70
C VAL A 27 8.85 22.49 27.38
N GLU A 28 8.21 23.49 26.76
CA GLU A 28 8.59 24.04 25.46
C GLU A 28 9.96 24.72 25.52
N GLU A 29 10.25 25.41 26.62
CA GLU A 29 11.55 26.01 26.85
C GLU A 29 12.61 24.92 27.07
N LEU A 30 12.33 23.88 27.87
CA LEU A 30 13.27 22.79 28.11
C LEU A 30 13.63 21.99 26.83
N ASP A 31 12.66 21.85 25.92
CA ASP A 31 12.85 21.17 24.63
C ASP A 31 13.75 21.96 23.67
N SER A 32 13.66 23.30 23.72
CA SER A 32 14.45 24.22 22.91
C SER A 32 15.90 24.38 23.42
N LEU A 33 16.17 24.09 24.69
CA LEU A 33 17.50 24.25 25.29
C LEU A 33 18.56 23.30 24.72
N LYS A 34 19.79 23.81 24.63
CA LYS A 34 20.99 23.03 24.22
C LYS A 34 21.48 22.17 25.39
N LYS A 35 22.23 21.10 25.09
CA LYS A 35 22.79 20.19 26.11
C LYS A 35 23.56 20.93 27.21
N SER A 36 24.35 21.94 26.84
CA SER A 36 25.11 22.78 27.78
C SER A 36 24.21 23.56 28.76
N GLU A 37 23.02 23.97 28.32
CA GLU A 37 22.07 24.74 29.13
C GLU A 37 21.28 23.81 30.06
N ILE A 38 20.86 22.63 29.56
CA ILE A 38 20.23 21.58 30.38
C ILE A 38 21.16 21.14 31.51
N VAL A 39 22.46 21.02 31.23
CA VAL A 39 23.48 20.71 32.25
C VAL A 39 23.59 21.82 33.30
N LYS A 40 23.49 23.08 32.91
CA LYS A 40 23.48 24.21 33.87
C LYS A 40 22.20 24.18 34.73
N VAL A 41 21.05 23.88 34.14
CA VAL A 41 19.76 23.72 34.83
C VAL A 41 19.83 22.56 35.84
N ALA A 42 20.32 21.39 35.44
CA ALA A 42 20.47 20.24 36.34
C ALA A 42 21.35 20.58 37.55
N LYS A 43 22.47 21.27 37.33
CA LYS A 43 23.34 21.73 38.43
C LYS A 43 22.67 22.75 39.34
N HIS A 44 21.79 23.60 38.82
CA HIS A 44 21.07 24.61 39.61
C HIS A 44 20.08 23.96 40.58
N TYR A 45 19.34 22.95 40.11
CA TYR A 45 18.44 22.16 40.95
C TYR A 45 19.15 21.12 41.82
N GLY A 46 20.50 21.07 41.79
CA GLY A 46 21.28 20.11 42.57
C GLY A 46 21.13 18.66 42.11
N ILE A 47 20.67 18.44 40.88
CA ILE A 47 20.47 17.10 40.32
C ILE A 47 21.82 16.51 39.95
N GLU A 48 22.14 15.35 40.52
CA GLU A 48 23.33 14.59 40.17
C GLU A 48 23.10 13.84 38.86
N PHE A 49 23.98 14.03 37.89
CA PHE A 49 23.96 13.31 36.61
C PHE A 49 25.37 12.90 36.22
N GLN A 50 25.49 11.82 35.44
CA GLN A 50 26.79 11.40 34.92
C GLN A 50 27.19 12.27 33.72
N PRO A 51 28.43 12.79 33.65
CA PRO A 51 28.87 13.67 32.56
C PRO A 51 28.79 13.06 31.16
N LEU A 52 28.79 11.73 31.06
CA LEU A 52 28.68 10.98 29.79
C LEU A 52 27.22 10.80 29.31
N MET A 53 26.23 11.15 30.12
CA MET A 53 24.82 10.96 29.75
C MET A 53 24.41 11.76 28.51
N ARG A 54 23.47 11.20 27.76
CA ARG A 54 22.89 11.81 26.55
C ARG A 54 22.01 12.99 26.94
N LYS A 55 21.79 13.93 26.00
CA LYS A 55 20.95 15.13 26.23
C LYS A 55 19.58 14.73 26.80
N ASP A 56 18.98 13.68 26.23
CA ASP A 56 17.64 13.21 26.58
C ASP A 56 17.59 12.54 27.96
N GLU A 57 18.68 11.89 28.38
CA GLU A 57 18.80 11.28 29.71
C GLU A 57 18.89 12.36 30.80
N ILE A 58 19.75 13.37 30.62
CA ILE A 58 19.86 14.49 31.56
C ILE A 58 18.55 15.28 31.60
N LYS A 59 17.90 15.48 30.44
CA LYS A 59 16.59 16.12 30.33
C LYS A 59 15.53 15.34 31.11
N ARG A 60 15.55 14.00 31.08
CA ARG A 60 14.62 13.16 31.84
C ARG A 60 14.79 13.33 33.34
N TYR A 61 16.02 13.34 33.86
CA TYR A 61 16.28 13.59 35.29
C TYR A 61 15.81 14.98 35.72
N VAL A 62 16.03 16.00 34.86
CA VAL A 62 15.53 17.36 35.11
C VAL A 62 13.99 17.39 35.10
N LEU A 63 13.34 16.70 34.16
CA LEU A 63 11.88 16.61 34.10
C LEU A 63 11.29 15.90 35.31
N GLU A 64 11.90 14.80 35.75
CA GLU A 64 11.48 14.03 36.93
C GLU A 64 11.52 14.90 38.19
N TYR A 65 12.63 15.60 38.42
CA TYR A 65 12.77 16.53 39.54
C TYR A 65 11.76 17.70 39.47
N LEU A 66 11.54 18.27 38.28
CA LEU A 66 10.57 19.37 38.09
C LEU A 66 9.11 18.92 38.29
N VAL A 67 8.79 17.65 38.04
CA VAL A 67 7.48 17.04 38.32
C VAL A 67 7.34 16.74 39.81
N ASP A 68 8.40 16.23 40.45
CA ASP A 68 8.41 15.93 41.89
C ASP A 68 8.26 17.20 42.74
N GLU A 69 8.92 18.29 42.36
CA GLU A 69 8.76 19.62 42.97
C GLU A 69 7.43 20.31 42.60
N SER A 70 6.54 19.63 41.87
CA SER A 70 5.22 20.12 41.42
C SER A 70 5.28 21.40 40.57
N ILE A 71 6.42 21.67 39.93
CA ILE A 71 6.61 22.85 39.07
C ILE A 71 6.04 22.59 37.68
N LEU A 72 6.09 21.33 37.22
CA LEU A 72 5.48 20.86 35.97
C LEU A 72 4.41 19.78 36.24
N PRO A 73 3.32 19.75 35.47
CA PRO A 73 2.31 18.70 35.58
C PRO A 73 2.88 17.34 35.12
N SER A 74 2.47 16.25 35.76
CA SER A 74 2.93 14.87 35.48
C SER A 74 2.67 14.39 34.04
N THR A 75 1.76 15.03 33.32
CA THR A 75 1.42 14.77 31.90
C THR A 75 2.60 14.98 30.95
N VAL A 76 3.59 15.78 31.36
CA VAL A 76 4.79 16.09 30.58
C VAL A 76 5.75 14.90 30.52
N LEU A 77 5.82 14.12 31.59
CA LEU A 77 6.70 12.96 31.65
C LEU A 77 6.18 11.85 30.72
N GLU A 78 4.86 11.68 30.64
CA GLU A 78 4.20 10.71 29.76
C GLU A 78 4.44 11.02 28.28
N THR A 79 4.36 12.30 27.91
CA THR A 79 4.60 12.73 26.52
C THR A 79 6.06 12.58 26.10
N ALA A 80 7.02 12.87 26.98
CA ALA A 80 8.46 12.71 26.70
C ALA A 80 8.88 11.24 26.52
N ILE A 81 8.18 10.28 27.13
CA ILE A 81 8.46 8.84 26.99
C ILE A 81 8.01 8.29 25.62
N THR A 82 7.02 8.92 24.97
CA THR A 82 6.37 8.35 23.77
C THR A 82 7.12 8.58 22.45
N VAL A 83 8.16 9.40 22.41
CA VAL A 83 8.90 9.63 21.16
C VAL A 83 10.38 9.27 21.33
N PRO A 84 10.73 7.96 21.26
CA PRO A 84 12.12 7.56 21.11
C PRO A 84 12.58 7.96 19.71
N THR A 85 13.48 8.94 19.65
CA THR A 85 14.20 9.42 18.46
C THR A 85 14.92 8.29 17.68
N ASN A 86 15.12 7.13 18.32
CA ASN A 86 15.74 5.95 17.73
C ASN A 86 14.85 5.21 16.71
N ASN A 87 13.53 5.40 16.73
CA ASN A 87 12.61 4.70 15.82
C ASN A 87 12.55 5.29 14.42
N THR A 88 13.18 6.45 14.18
CA THR A 88 13.15 7.14 12.89
C THR A 88 13.79 6.34 11.76
N PHE A 89 14.90 5.64 12.04
CA PHE A 89 15.58 4.81 11.06
C PHE A 89 14.81 3.50 10.76
N GLU A 90 14.21 2.88 11.77
CA GLU A 90 13.40 1.68 11.56
C GLU A 90 12.10 1.98 10.80
N LEU A 91 11.42 3.10 11.14
CA LEU A 91 10.27 3.56 10.38
C LEU A 91 10.63 3.80 8.91
N LYS A 92 11.74 4.49 8.64
CA LYS A 92 12.17 4.78 7.28
C LYS A 92 12.54 3.53 6.49
N ARG A 93 13.12 2.53 7.16
CA ARG A 93 13.41 1.22 6.55
C ARG A 93 12.12 0.48 6.21
N LEU A 94 11.17 0.46 7.13
CA LEU A 94 9.86 -0.19 6.93
C LEU A 94 9.06 0.47 5.80
N GLU A 95 9.08 1.79 5.74
CA GLU A 95 8.45 2.57 4.67
C GLU A 95 9.07 2.26 3.29
N MET A 96 10.40 2.14 3.24
CA MET A 96 11.11 1.77 2.00
C MET A 96 10.77 0.35 1.54
N GLU A 97 10.65 -0.60 2.47
CA GLU A 97 10.26 -1.98 2.20
C GLU A 97 8.82 -2.05 1.66
N MET A 98 7.89 -1.33 2.28
CA MET A 98 6.50 -1.23 1.85
C MET A 98 6.38 -0.60 0.46
N ASN A 99 7.12 0.48 0.18
CA ASN A 99 7.12 1.11 -1.14
C ASN A 99 7.66 0.18 -2.23
N LYS A 100 8.65 -0.64 -1.92
CA LYS A 100 9.18 -1.65 -2.85
C LYS A 100 8.13 -2.73 -3.15
N GLU A 101 7.43 -3.22 -2.12
CA GLU A 101 6.36 -4.20 -2.25
C GLU A 101 5.22 -3.68 -3.15
N ILE A 102 4.77 -2.44 -2.91
CA ILE A 102 3.72 -1.79 -3.71
C ILE A 102 4.13 -1.73 -5.17
N ARG A 103 5.36 -1.27 -5.44
CA ARG A 103 5.89 -1.12 -6.80
C ARG A 103 6.00 -2.46 -7.54
N LEU A 104 6.41 -3.53 -6.85
CA LEU A 104 6.45 -4.87 -7.43
C LEU A 104 5.04 -5.36 -7.78
N LYS A 105 4.10 -5.18 -6.86
CA LYS A 105 2.70 -5.58 -7.05
C LYS A 105 1.98 -4.77 -8.14
N GLU A 106 2.40 -3.54 -8.39
CA GLU A 106 1.91 -2.74 -9.52
C GLU A 106 2.45 -3.26 -10.85
N MET A 107 3.77 -3.52 -10.95
CA MET A 107 4.36 -4.09 -12.16
C MET A 107 3.78 -5.47 -12.52
N GLU A 108 3.51 -6.31 -11.52
CA GLU A 108 2.88 -7.61 -11.74
C GLU A 108 1.45 -7.46 -12.29
N ARG A 109 0.64 -6.57 -11.69
CA ARG A 109 -0.72 -6.28 -12.17
C ARG A 109 -0.73 -5.69 -13.58
N GLU A 110 0.26 -4.86 -13.92
CA GLU A 110 0.40 -4.31 -15.26
C GLU A 110 0.72 -5.40 -16.28
N ARG A 111 1.68 -6.27 -15.99
CA ARG A 111 2.00 -7.42 -16.85
C ARG A 111 0.82 -8.36 -17.05
N GLU A 112 0.08 -8.68 -16.00
CA GLU A 112 -1.09 -9.55 -16.08
C GLU A 112 -2.23 -8.91 -16.91
N ARG A 113 -2.34 -7.58 -16.89
CA ARG A 113 -3.29 -6.86 -17.76
C ARG A 113 -2.84 -6.88 -19.22
N GLU A 114 -1.56 -6.60 -19.47
CA GLU A 114 -1.01 -6.65 -20.83
C GLU A 114 -1.12 -8.05 -21.44
N GLU A 115 -0.86 -9.09 -20.66
CA GLU A 115 -0.97 -10.48 -21.10
C GLU A 115 -2.42 -10.84 -21.45
N ARG A 116 -3.38 -10.47 -20.58
CA ARG A 116 -4.82 -10.65 -20.87
C ARG A 116 -5.25 -9.91 -22.12
N GLU A 117 -4.81 -8.66 -22.32
CA GLU A 117 -5.12 -7.90 -23.53
C GLU A 117 -4.52 -8.53 -24.78
N ARG A 118 -3.31 -9.09 -24.71
CA ARG A 118 -2.70 -9.80 -25.84
C ARG A 118 -3.48 -11.07 -26.17
N GLU A 119 -3.82 -11.86 -25.17
CA GLU A 119 -4.58 -13.09 -25.34
C GLU A 119 -5.97 -12.80 -25.92
N GLU A 120 -6.65 -11.74 -25.47
CA GLU A 120 -7.94 -11.33 -26.02
C GLU A 120 -7.83 -10.91 -27.50
N ARG A 121 -6.80 -10.13 -27.87
CA ARG A 121 -6.55 -9.76 -29.26
C ARG A 121 -6.22 -10.96 -30.14
N GLU A 122 -5.50 -11.96 -29.63
CA GLU A 122 -5.22 -13.19 -30.36
C GLU A 122 -6.50 -14.01 -30.56
N ARG A 123 -7.30 -14.20 -29.50
CA ARG A 123 -8.60 -14.88 -29.59
C ARG A 123 -9.55 -14.20 -30.57
N GLU A 124 -9.59 -12.87 -30.60
CA GLU A 124 -10.42 -12.12 -31.55
C GLU A 124 -9.97 -12.34 -32.99
N ARG A 125 -8.65 -12.39 -33.24
CA ARG A 125 -8.08 -12.70 -34.57
C ARG A 125 -8.42 -14.12 -35.00
N GLU A 126 -8.21 -15.10 -34.13
CA GLU A 126 -8.57 -16.50 -34.40
C GLU A 126 -10.07 -16.66 -34.67
N GLU A 127 -10.92 -15.99 -33.89
CA GLU A 127 -12.36 -16.06 -34.12
C GLU A 127 -12.75 -15.44 -35.47
N ARG A 128 -12.14 -14.31 -35.83
CA ARG A 128 -12.35 -13.68 -37.13
C ARG A 128 -11.92 -14.59 -38.27
N GLU A 129 -10.73 -15.19 -38.20
CA GLU A 129 -10.25 -16.14 -39.20
C GLU A 129 -11.18 -17.35 -39.32
N ARG A 130 -11.65 -17.90 -38.19
CA ARG A 130 -12.61 -19.01 -38.18
C ARG A 130 -13.96 -18.63 -38.80
N ARG A 131 -14.42 -17.40 -38.59
CA ARG A 131 -15.66 -16.89 -39.22
C ARG A 131 -15.48 -16.73 -40.73
N GLU A 132 -14.35 -16.17 -41.16
CA GLU A 132 -14.02 -16.01 -42.58
C GLU A 132 -13.83 -17.36 -43.29
N GLU A 133 -13.22 -18.35 -42.64
CA GLU A 133 -13.11 -19.71 -43.16
C GLU A 133 -14.49 -20.36 -43.33
N LYS A 134 -15.35 -20.30 -42.32
CA LYS A 134 -16.74 -20.81 -42.40
C LYS A 134 -17.54 -20.10 -43.49
N ALA A 135 -17.34 -18.80 -43.67
CA ALA A 135 -18.00 -18.03 -44.73
C ALA A 135 -17.55 -18.52 -46.11
N ARG A 136 -16.24 -18.72 -46.32
CA ARG A 136 -15.69 -19.27 -47.57
C ARG A 136 -16.18 -20.68 -47.85
N GLU A 137 -16.23 -21.54 -46.83
CA GLU A 137 -16.77 -22.89 -46.97
C GLU A 137 -18.26 -22.87 -47.35
N HIS A 138 -19.05 -22.01 -46.69
CA HIS A 138 -20.46 -21.85 -46.99
C HIS A 138 -20.69 -21.31 -48.40
N GLU A 139 -19.92 -20.31 -48.82
CA GLU A 139 -19.94 -19.75 -50.18
C GLU A 139 -19.60 -20.82 -51.21
N PHE A 140 -18.52 -21.59 -50.98
CA PHE A 140 -18.12 -22.68 -51.85
C PHE A 140 -19.20 -23.76 -51.96
N ARG A 141 -19.85 -24.10 -50.84
CA ARG A 141 -20.96 -25.07 -50.79
C ARG A 141 -22.18 -24.58 -51.55
N LEU A 142 -22.54 -23.31 -51.43
CA LEU A 142 -23.63 -22.70 -52.20
C LEU A 142 -23.32 -22.76 -53.70
N LYS A 143 -22.09 -22.44 -54.10
CA LYS A 143 -21.65 -22.46 -55.51
C LYS A 143 -21.65 -23.88 -56.10
N GLN A 144 -21.32 -24.90 -55.33
CA GLN A 144 -21.43 -26.31 -55.73
C GLN A 144 -22.88 -26.72 -56.01
N LEU A 145 -23.82 -26.27 -55.16
CA LEU A 145 -25.25 -26.51 -55.34
C LEU A 145 -25.80 -25.73 -56.54
N GLU A 146 -25.35 -24.49 -56.75
CA GLU A 146 -25.73 -23.64 -57.89
C GLU A 146 -25.23 -24.21 -59.22
N LEU A 147 -24.01 -24.76 -59.25
CA LEU A 147 -23.43 -25.43 -60.43
C LEU A 147 -23.97 -26.85 -60.65
N GLY A 148 -24.92 -27.33 -59.82
CA GLY A 148 -25.51 -28.66 -59.97
C GLY A 148 -24.51 -29.81 -59.84
N VAL A 149 -23.39 -29.60 -59.13
CA VAL A 149 -22.34 -30.62 -58.96
C VAL A 149 -22.83 -31.65 -57.94
N THR A 150 -23.71 -32.53 -58.36
CA THR A 150 -23.97 -33.80 -57.68
C THR A 150 -22.73 -34.67 -57.88
N LYS A 151 -21.82 -34.69 -56.90
CA LYS A 151 -20.82 -35.76 -56.83
C LYS A 151 -21.48 -37.03 -56.27
N ALA A 152 -22.03 -37.81 -57.18
CA ALA A 152 -22.09 -39.26 -57.16
C ALA A 152 -22.01 -39.67 -58.64
N SER A 153 -20.90 -40.21 -59.16
CA SER A 153 -20.61 -41.65 -59.10
C SER A 153 -21.89 -42.47 -58.90
N ASP A 154 -22.44 -42.98 -59.99
CA ASP A 154 -23.38 -44.09 -59.94
C ASP A 154 -22.71 -45.31 -59.28
N PRO A 155 -23.26 -45.83 -58.18
CA PRO A 155 -23.48 -47.25 -58.09
C PRO A 155 -24.98 -47.44 -58.15
N LYS A 156 -25.50 -47.83 -59.33
CA LYS A 156 -26.82 -48.43 -59.54
C LYS A 156 -27.77 -48.34 -58.34
N ILE A 157 -28.40 -47.19 -58.13
CA ILE A 157 -29.63 -47.13 -57.33
C ILE A 157 -30.74 -47.17 -58.36
N GLY A 158 -31.40 -48.33 -58.42
CA GLY A 158 -32.54 -48.55 -59.29
C GLY A 158 -33.53 -47.40 -59.15
N LEU A 159 -34.07 -46.99 -60.29
CA LEU A 159 -35.25 -46.16 -60.41
C LEU A 159 -36.41 -46.90 -59.72
N ASP A 160 -36.49 -46.80 -58.40
CA ASP A 160 -37.72 -47.11 -57.68
C ASP A 160 -38.45 -45.79 -57.56
N THR A 161 -39.21 -45.45 -58.60
CA THR A 161 -40.32 -44.50 -58.46
C THR A 161 -41.38 -45.18 -57.58
N GLY A 162 -41.04 -45.35 -56.30
CA GLY A 162 -41.94 -45.73 -55.24
C GLY A 162 -42.93 -44.60 -55.05
N GLY A 163 -43.99 -44.63 -55.87
CA GLY A 163 -45.06 -43.65 -55.83
C GLY A 163 -45.55 -43.48 -54.41
N PHE A 164 -45.45 -42.25 -53.89
CA PHE A 164 -46.09 -41.86 -52.65
C PHE A 164 -47.61 -41.86 -52.88
N ASP A 165 -48.24 -42.99 -52.55
CA ASP A 165 -49.69 -43.15 -52.66
C ASP A 165 -50.37 -42.46 -51.47
N VAL A 166 -50.84 -41.24 -51.73
CA VAL A 166 -51.58 -40.39 -50.79
C VAL A 166 -52.83 -41.10 -50.28
N SER A 167 -53.44 -42.00 -51.08
CA SER A 167 -54.66 -42.73 -50.72
C SER A 167 -54.50 -43.61 -49.49
N LYS A 168 -53.27 -44.09 -49.22
CA LYS A 168 -52.96 -44.91 -48.05
C LYS A 168 -52.92 -44.12 -46.74
N HIS A 169 -52.87 -42.79 -46.81
CA HIS A 169 -52.71 -41.90 -45.66
C HIS A 169 -53.93 -41.01 -45.40
N VAL A 170 -54.97 -41.10 -46.24
CA VAL A 170 -56.24 -40.41 -46.01
C VAL A 170 -57.17 -41.33 -45.21
N LYS A 171 -57.37 -41.02 -43.93
CA LYS A 171 -58.38 -41.68 -43.10
C LYS A 171 -59.73 -40.98 -43.30
N PHE A 172 -60.72 -41.68 -43.84
CA PHE A 172 -62.09 -41.19 -43.90
C PHE A 172 -62.70 -41.20 -42.49
N VAL A 173 -63.15 -40.03 -42.05
CA VAL A 173 -63.90 -39.86 -40.80
C VAL A 173 -65.29 -40.50 -40.98
N PRO A 174 -65.84 -41.21 -39.98
CA PRO A 174 -67.17 -41.79 -40.05
C PRO A 174 -68.21 -40.72 -40.38
N LYS A 175 -69.11 -41.03 -41.31
CA LYS A 175 -70.28 -40.19 -41.58
C LYS A 175 -71.27 -40.41 -40.43
N PHE A 176 -71.65 -39.32 -39.78
CA PHE A 176 -72.70 -39.26 -38.77
C PHE A 176 -74.07 -39.57 -39.38
#